data_AF-E6SDT2-F1
#
_entry.id   AF-E6SDT2-F1
#
_cell.length_a   1.000
_cell.length_b   1.000
_cell.length_c   1.000
_cell.angle_alpha   90.00
_cell.angle_beta   90.00
_cell.angle_gamma   90.00
#
_symmetry.space_group_name_H-M   'P 1'
#
loop_
_entity.id
_entity.type
_entity.pdbx_description
1 polymer ?
#
loop_
_entity_poly.entity_id
_entity_poly.type
_entity_poly.pdbx_seq_one_letter_code
_entity_poly.pdbx_strand_id
1 'polypeptide(L)'
;MVLLGLVLLLVGAGLGTAAFLGVRDETGTVSLEALGFSRDAQPLELLLLGAAAMLLVALGWALMAAAARRRARLRRDQREAERLAELERVAESDRAEQERRFEDASLRDEDLRRRESHLDAWAQELDAREREVARLEEAHRQQVGPSVADVVTGRAEGSVAEGTAHWSQSTPRHKADGDPAR
;
A
#
# COMPACT_ATOMS: atom_id res chain seq x y z
N MET A 1 34.19 -24.09 -9.56
CA MET A 1 34.67 -23.97 -8.17
C MET A 1 34.31 -25.20 -7.33
N VAL A 2 33.04 -25.63 -7.28
CA VAL A 2 32.66 -26.92 -6.64
C VAL A 2 33.23 -28.14 -7.35
N LEU A 3 33.16 -28.16 -8.68
CA LEU A 3 33.75 -29.21 -9.49
C LEU A 3 35.25 -29.38 -9.27
N LEU A 4 35.99 -28.27 -9.09
CA LEU A 4 37.44 -28.31 -8.93
C LEU A 4 37.83 -28.91 -7.57
N GLY A 5 37.08 -28.60 -6.50
CA GLY A 5 37.25 -29.22 -5.19
C GLY A 5 36.86 -30.70 -5.17
N LEU A 6 35.82 -31.08 -5.91
CA LEU A 6 35.41 -32.48 -6.05
C LEU A 6 36.43 -33.30 -6.86
N VAL A 7 36.97 -32.73 -7.94
CA VAL A 7 38.05 -33.34 -8.73
C VAL A 7 39.31 -33.50 -7.87
N LEU A 8 39.68 -32.48 -7.08
CA LEU A 8 40.80 -32.59 -6.14
C LEU A 8 40.59 -33.67 -5.08
N LEU A 9 39.36 -33.78 -4.58
CA LEU A 9 38.98 -34.79 -3.58
C LEU A 9 38.98 -36.21 -4.17
N LEU A 10 38.52 -36.38 -5.42
CA LEU A 10 38.58 -37.66 -6.14
C LEU A 10 40.02 -38.07 -6.48
N VAL A 11 40.86 -37.11 -6.89
CA VAL A 11 42.28 -37.37 -7.15
C VAL A 11 43.02 -37.71 -5.86
N GLY A 12 42.77 -36.98 -4.77
CA GLY A 12 43.32 -37.29 -3.45
C GLY A 12 42.84 -38.64 -2.91
N ALA A 13 41.55 -38.95 -3.04
CA ALA A 13 40.99 -40.23 -2.64
C ALA A 13 41.57 -41.38 -3.47
N GLY A 14 41.73 -41.21 -4.78
CA GLY A 14 42.31 -42.22 -5.68
C GLY A 14 43.80 -42.48 -5.44
N LEU A 15 44.60 -41.42 -5.23
CA LEU A 15 46.00 -41.58 -4.84
C LEU A 15 46.11 -42.20 -3.43
N GLY A 16 45.24 -41.79 -2.51
CA GLY A 16 45.20 -42.31 -1.14
C GLY A 16 44.83 -43.78 -1.08
N THR A 17 43.82 -44.24 -1.85
CA THR A 17 43.48 -45.67 -1.92
C THR A 17 44.57 -46.47 -2.62
N ALA A 18 45.15 -45.98 -3.72
CA ALA A 18 46.26 -46.68 -4.38
C ALA A 18 47.46 -46.87 -3.44
N ALA A 19 47.83 -45.84 -2.67
CA ALA A 19 48.86 -45.94 -1.64
C ALA A 19 48.45 -46.89 -0.51
N PHE A 20 47.21 -46.83 -0.04
CA PHE A 20 46.73 -47.66 1.06
C PHE A 20 46.64 -49.15 0.69
N LEU A 21 46.26 -49.47 -0.55
CA LEU A 21 46.31 -50.84 -1.08
C LEU A 21 47.76 -51.33 -1.19
N GLY A 22 48.69 -50.47 -1.66
CA GLY A 22 50.12 -50.80 -1.69
C GLY A 22 50.75 -51.04 -0.32
N VAL A 23 50.31 -50.34 0.74
CA VAL A 23 50.76 -50.59 2.12
C VAL A 23 50.08 -51.83 2.74
N ARG A 24 48.84 -52.14 2.35
CA ARG A 24 48.12 -53.31 2.87
C ARG A 24 48.67 -54.63 2.36
N ASP A 25 49.26 -54.65 1.17
CA ASP A 25 49.73 -55.89 0.56
C ASP A 25 51.04 -56.42 1.17
N GLU A 26 51.90 -55.62 1.82
CA GLU A 26 53.13 -56.18 2.43
C GLU A 26 53.60 -55.50 3.74
N THR A 27 53.78 -56.33 4.77
CA THR A 27 54.56 -56.03 5.99
C THR A 27 56.08 -56.20 5.79
N GLY A 28 56.57 -56.24 4.55
CA GLY A 28 58.00 -56.29 4.24
C GLY A 28 58.29 -55.96 2.78
N THR A 29 58.90 -54.79 2.53
CA THR A 29 59.50 -54.36 1.24
C THR A 29 58.68 -54.63 -0.02
N VAL A 30 57.78 -53.68 -0.34
CA VAL A 30 56.87 -53.69 -1.49
C VAL A 30 57.60 -53.60 -2.84
N SER A 31 57.77 -54.76 -3.48
CA SER A 31 58.05 -54.86 -4.92
C SER A 31 56.73 -54.84 -5.70
N LEU A 32 56.41 -53.71 -6.33
CA LEU A 32 55.22 -53.56 -7.18
C LEU A 32 55.46 -54.28 -8.53
N GLU A 33 54.93 -55.49 -8.67
CA GLU A 33 54.78 -56.17 -9.97
C GLU A 33 53.38 -55.91 -10.55
N ALA A 34 53.26 -54.91 -11.43
CA ALA A 34 52.11 -54.82 -12.34
C ALA A 34 52.59 -54.29 -13.71
N LEU A 35 52.30 -55.05 -14.78
CA LEU A 35 52.69 -54.77 -16.16
C LEU A 35 54.20 -54.86 -16.49
N GLY A 36 54.95 -55.75 -15.84
CA GLY A 36 56.33 -56.08 -16.25
C GLY A 36 57.39 -55.03 -15.95
N PHE A 37 57.07 -54.06 -15.08
CA PHE A 37 58.03 -53.10 -14.52
C PHE A 37 58.03 -53.25 -13.00
N SER A 38 59.08 -53.85 -12.44
CA SER A 38 59.29 -53.84 -10.99
C SER A 38 60.01 -52.56 -10.61
N ARG A 39 59.41 -51.79 -9.71
CA ARG A 39 60.06 -50.63 -9.11
C ARG A 39 59.84 -50.68 -7.61
N ASP A 40 60.94 -50.83 -6.88
CA ASP A 40 60.96 -50.76 -5.43
C ASP A 40 60.58 -49.35 -5.00
N ALA A 41 59.38 -49.19 -4.46
CA ALA A 41 58.90 -47.93 -3.93
C ALA A 41 59.25 -47.88 -2.43
N GLN A 42 60.07 -46.90 -2.03
CA GLN A 42 60.42 -46.74 -0.62
C GLN A 42 59.14 -46.44 0.21
N PRO A 43 58.98 -47.04 1.41
CA PRO A 43 57.84 -46.76 2.31
C PRO A 43 57.62 -45.27 2.60
N LEU A 44 58.69 -44.47 2.48
CA LEU A 44 58.66 -43.01 2.59
C LEU A 44 57.82 -42.35 1.49
N GLU A 45 57.84 -42.87 0.26
CA GLU A 45 57.07 -42.35 -0.86
C GLU A 45 55.57 -42.58 -0.67
N LEU A 46 55.18 -43.75 -0.14
CA LEU A 46 53.79 -44.07 0.23
C LEU A 46 53.27 -43.14 1.32
N LEU A 47 54.10 -42.81 2.32
CA LEU A 47 53.76 -41.83 3.36
C LEU A 47 53.57 -40.43 2.78
N LEU A 48 54.47 -40.00 1.88
CA LEU A 48 54.39 -38.71 1.19
C LEU A 48 53.15 -38.62 0.30
N LEU A 49 52.80 -39.69 -0.41
CA LEU A 49 51.60 -39.74 -1.25
C LEU A 49 50.33 -39.65 -0.40
N GLY A 50 50.28 -40.37 0.72
CA GLY A 50 49.19 -40.30 1.69
C GLY A 50 49.04 -38.90 2.32
N ALA A 51 50.15 -38.27 2.69
CA ALA A 51 50.16 -36.91 3.23
C ALA A 51 49.69 -35.87 2.18
N ALA A 52 50.13 -36.01 0.93
CA ALA A 52 49.68 -35.17 -0.19
C ALA A 52 48.18 -35.36 -0.46
N ALA A 53 47.68 -36.60 -0.42
CA ALA A 53 46.26 -36.91 -0.55
C ALA A 53 45.43 -36.26 0.58
N MET A 54 45.88 -36.36 1.83
CA MET A 54 45.20 -35.71 2.97
C MET A 54 45.17 -34.19 2.83
N LEU A 55 46.27 -33.57 2.38
CA LEU A 55 46.35 -32.14 2.11
C LEU A 55 45.37 -31.71 1.00
N LEU A 56 45.25 -32.48 -0.08
CA LEU A 56 44.30 -32.18 -1.17
C LEU A 56 42.85 -32.29 -0.70
N VAL A 57 42.53 -33.29 0.12
CA VAL A 57 41.18 -33.45 0.72
C VAL A 57 40.87 -32.31 1.67
N ALA A 58 41.80 -31.94 2.56
CA ALA A 58 41.64 -30.83 3.48
C ALA A 58 41.48 -29.50 2.74
N LEU A 59 42.24 -29.28 1.66
CA LEU A 59 42.16 -28.09 0.83
C LEU A 59 40.85 -28.03 0.05
N GLY A 60 40.39 -29.15 -0.51
CA GLY A 60 39.09 -29.28 -1.16
C GLY A 60 37.92 -28.98 -0.22
N TRP A 61 38.01 -29.49 1.02
CA TRP A 61 37.02 -29.23 2.07
C TRP A 61 37.00 -27.75 2.49
N ALA A 62 38.18 -27.14 2.68
CA ALA A 62 38.31 -25.72 3.03
C ALA A 62 37.71 -24.81 1.94
N LEU A 63 37.91 -25.13 0.66
CA LEU A 63 37.32 -24.42 -0.47
C LEU A 63 35.79 -24.56 -0.51
N MET A 64 35.25 -25.74 -0.20
CA MET A 64 33.80 -25.95 -0.06
C MET A 64 33.21 -25.13 1.09
N ALA A 65 33.85 -25.16 2.25
CA ALA A 65 33.41 -24.39 3.42
C ALA A 65 33.45 -22.87 3.14
N ALA A 66 34.49 -22.38 2.45
CA ALA A 66 34.61 -20.97 2.06
C ALA A 66 33.53 -20.56 1.03
N ALA A 67 33.25 -21.41 0.05
CA ALA A 67 32.21 -21.15 -0.95
C ALA A 67 30.79 -21.16 -0.33
N ALA A 68 30.51 -22.08 0.60
CA ALA A 68 29.25 -22.13 1.34
C ALA A 68 29.05 -20.86 2.18
N ARG A 69 30.10 -20.37 2.87
CA ARG A 69 30.06 -19.10 3.61
C ARG A 69 29.81 -17.90 2.71
N ARG A 70 30.39 -17.85 1.51
CA ARG A 70 30.10 -16.78 0.52
C ARG A 70 28.65 -16.82 0.04
N ARG A 71 28.11 -17.99 -0.28
CA ARG A 71 26.69 -18.14 -0.68
C ARG A 71 25.71 -17.78 0.42
N ALA A 72 26.03 -18.05 1.68
CA ALA A 72 25.19 -17.68 2.81
C ALA A 72 25.06 -16.16 2.99
N ARG A 73 26.13 -15.39 2.70
CA ARG A 73 26.10 -13.93 2.73
C ARG A 73 25.22 -13.37 1.61
N LEU A 74 25.43 -13.83 0.37
CA LEU A 74 24.61 -13.42 -0.78
C LEU A 74 23.11 -13.68 -0.59
N ARG A 75 22.73 -14.80 0.05
CA ARG A 75 21.32 -15.09 0.37
C ARG A 75 20.72 -14.15 1.41
N ARG A 76 21.53 -13.58 2.32
CA ARG A 76 21.07 -12.56 3.27
C ARG A 76 20.87 -11.23 2.56
N ASP A 77 21.86 -10.83 1.76
CA ASP A 77 21.80 -9.59 0.99
C ASP A 77 20.62 -9.59 0.01
N GLN A 78 20.32 -10.72 -0.64
CA GLN A 78 19.14 -10.88 -1.49
C GLN A 78 17.83 -10.73 -0.74
N ARG A 79 17.72 -11.33 0.45
CA ARG A 79 16.50 -11.22 1.28
C ARG A 79 16.29 -9.80 1.80
N GLU A 80 17.37 -9.10 2.13
CA GLU A 80 17.30 -7.70 2.56
C GLU A 80 16.91 -6.79 1.39
N ALA A 81 17.46 -7.03 0.20
CA ALA A 81 17.07 -6.31 -1.01
C ALA A 81 15.60 -6.55 -1.40
N GLU A 82 15.12 -7.80 -1.29
CA GLU A 82 13.70 -8.14 -1.54
C GLU A 82 12.77 -7.42 -0.55
N ARG A 83 13.13 -7.39 0.74
CA ARG A 83 12.36 -6.68 1.76
C ARG A 83 12.32 -5.17 1.52
N LEU A 84 13.45 -4.57 1.14
CA LEU A 84 13.51 -3.15 0.81
C LEU A 84 12.66 -2.82 -0.42
N ALA A 85 12.72 -3.65 -1.47
CA ALA A 85 11.90 -3.49 -2.66
C ALA A 85 10.40 -3.67 -2.37
N GLU A 86 10.03 -4.57 -1.45
CA GLU A 86 8.64 -4.74 -1.02
C GLU A 86 8.14 -3.51 -0.24
N LEU A 87 8.94 -3.00 0.70
CA LEU A 87 8.62 -1.77 1.43
C LEU A 87 8.46 -0.55 0.51
N GLU A 88 9.31 -0.42 -0.49
CA GLU A 88 9.25 0.67 -1.47
C GLU A 88 7.95 0.59 -2.31
N ARG A 89 7.57 -0.60 -2.77
CA ARG A 89 6.30 -0.81 -3.49
C ARG A 89 5.09 -0.47 -2.64
N VAL A 90 5.08 -0.86 -1.37
CA VAL A 90 3.99 -0.53 -0.44
C VAL A 90 3.92 0.98 -0.22
N ALA A 91 5.06 1.64 -0.02
CA ALA A 91 5.09 3.10 0.14
C ALA A 91 4.60 3.83 -1.12
N GLU A 92 4.94 3.32 -2.30
CA GLU A 92 4.47 3.89 -3.58
C GLU A 92 2.97 3.65 -3.79
N SER A 93 2.46 2.46 -3.45
CA SER A 93 1.01 2.19 -3.51
C SER A 93 0.22 3.06 -2.55
N ASP A 94 0.72 3.26 -1.33
CA ASP A 94 0.07 4.10 -0.33
C ASP A 94 0.00 5.56 -0.78
N ARG A 95 1.07 6.08 -1.40
CA ARG A 95 1.08 7.43 -1.99
C ARG A 95 0.08 7.55 -3.14
N ALA A 96 0.05 6.57 -4.03
CA ALA A 96 -0.89 6.56 -5.16
C ALA A 96 -2.35 6.48 -4.68
N GLU A 97 -2.62 5.74 -3.60
CA GLU A 97 -3.96 5.67 -3.02
C GLU A 97 -4.35 6.97 -2.31
N GLN A 98 -3.41 7.61 -1.61
CA GLN A 98 -3.64 8.93 -1.00
C GLN A 98 -3.98 9.99 -2.05
N GLU A 99 -3.26 10.01 -3.17
CA GLU A 99 -3.54 10.95 -4.26
C GLU A 99 -4.95 10.75 -4.82
N ARG A 100 -5.34 9.49 -5.09
CA ARG A 100 -6.69 9.16 -5.58
C ARG A 100 -7.77 9.58 -4.60
N ARG A 101 -7.56 9.36 -3.30
CA ARG A 101 -8.52 9.78 -2.26
C ARG A 101 -8.64 11.30 -2.20
N PHE A 102 -7.55 12.03 -2.42
CA PHE A 102 -7.56 13.48 -2.45
C PHE A 102 -8.30 14.02 -3.68
N GLU A 103 -8.06 13.41 -4.84
CA GLU A 103 -8.78 13.72 -6.09
C GLU A 103 -10.29 13.41 -5.97
N ASP A 104 -10.65 12.26 -5.41
CA ASP A 104 -12.06 11.93 -5.17
C ASP A 104 -12.73 12.90 -4.19
N ALA A 105 -12.00 13.34 -3.17
CA ALA A 105 -12.49 14.33 -2.21
C ALA A 105 -12.68 15.71 -2.85
N SER A 106 -11.77 16.13 -3.73
CA SER A 106 -11.87 17.43 -4.41
C SER A 106 -13.03 17.45 -5.40
N LEU A 107 -13.25 16.37 -6.15
CA LEU A 107 -14.40 16.24 -7.05
C LEU A 107 -15.74 16.30 -6.29
N ARG A 108 -15.82 15.65 -5.12
CA ARG A 108 -17.02 15.71 -4.26
C ARG A 108 -17.28 17.10 -3.73
N ASP A 109 -16.23 17.81 -3.30
CA ASP A 109 -16.37 19.18 -2.80
C ASP A 109 -16.84 20.13 -3.91
N GLU A 110 -16.33 19.98 -5.14
CA GLU A 110 -16.77 20.76 -6.28
C GLU A 110 -18.25 20.51 -6.62
N ASP A 111 -18.69 19.25 -6.59
CA ASP A 111 -20.09 18.88 -6.78
C ASP A 111 -21.01 19.47 -5.71
N LEU A 112 -20.57 19.48 -4.45
CA LEU A 112 -21.32 20.09 -3.35
C LEU A 112 -21.44 21.60 -3.55
N ARG A 113 -20.34 22.29 -3.86
CA ARG A 113 -20.36 23.73 -4.16
C ARG A 113 -21.26 24.07 -5.34
N ARG A 114 -21.26 23.23 -6.38
CA ARG A 114 -22.17 23.39 -7.52
C ARG A 114 -23.63 23.30 -7.10
N ARG A 115 -23.98 22.30 -6.28
CA ARG A 115 -25.35 22.14 -5.76
C ARG A 115 -25.76 23.31 -4.87
N GLU A 116 -24.87 23.75 -3.98
CA GLU A 116 -25.10 24.92 -3.12
C GLU A 116 -25.38 26.17 -3.96
N SER A 117 -24.53 26.46 -4.96
CA SER A 117 -24.74 27.61 -5.85
C SER A 117 -26.07 27.55 -6.61
N HIS A 118 -26.53 26.35 -6.97
CA HIS A 118 -27.82 26.17 -7.60
C HIS A 118 -28.96 26.41 -6.62
N LEU A 119 -28.86 25.89 -5.39
CA LEU A 119 -29.86 26.12 -4.34
C LEU A 119 -29.97 27.60 -3.98
N ASP A 120 -28.84 28.32 -3.90
CA ASP A 120 -28.82 29.76 -3.64
C ASP A 120 -29.50 30.55 -4.77
N ALA A 121 -29.26 30.16 -6.03
CA ALA A 121 -29.94 30.77 -7.17
C ALA A 121 -31.46 30.53 -7.11
N TRP A 122 -31.90 29.32 -6.76
CA TRP A 122 -33.31 29.00 -6.56
C TRP A 122 -33.94 29.77 -5.40
N ALA A 123 -33.22 29.91 -4.28
CA ALA A 123 -33.68 30.68 -3.13
C ALA A 123 -33.88 32.16 -3.51
N GLN A 124 -32.91 32.75 -4.23
CA GLN A 124 -33.02 34.13 -4.72
C GLN A 124 -34.20 34.31 -5.69
N GLU A 125 -34.45 33.33 -6.57
CA GLU A 125 -35.62 33.37 -7.46
C GLU A 125 -36.93 33.31 -6.66
N LEU A 126 -37.01 32.43 -5.65
CA LEU A 126 -38.18 32.29 -4.81
C LEU A 126 -38.46 33.60 -4.04
N ASP A 127 -37.43 34.20 -3.46
CA ASP A 127 -37.51 35.49 -2.77
C ASP A 127 -37.93 36.64 -3.71
N ALA A 128 -37.51 36.59 -4.97
CA ALA A 128 -37.91 37.56 -5.98
C ALA A 128 -39.40 37.40 -6.34
N ARG A 129 -39.87 36.16 -6.51
CA ARG A 129 -41.29 35.85 -6.78
C ARG A 129 -42.18 36.21 -5.59
N GLU A 130 -41.74 35.92 -4.36
CA GLU A 130 -42.49 36.29 -3.16
C GLU A 130 -42.67 37.81 -3.06
N ARG A 131 -41.62 38.59 -3.32
CA ARG A 131 -41.69 40.06 -3.40
C ARG A 131 -42.57 40.56 -4.54
N GLU A 132 -42.66 39.84 -5.65
CA GLU A 132 -43.56 40.19 -6.75
C GLU A 132 -45.02 39.92 -6.37
N VAL A 133 -45.32 38.76 -5.80
CA VAL A 133 -46.66 38.41 -5.32
C VAL A 133 -47.12 39.40 -4.26
N ALA A 134 -46.28 39.74 -3.29
CA ALA A 134 -46.60 40.74 -2.26
C ALA A 134 -46.98 42.11 -2.88
N ARG A 135 -46.23 42.57 -3.89
CA ARG A 135 -46.54 43.81 -4.62
C ARG A 135 -47.88 43.74 -5.36
N LEU A 136 -48.16 42.61 -6.01
CA LEU A 136 -49.43 42.40 -6.72
C LEU A 136 -50.61 42.33 -5.75
N GLU A 137 -50.46 41.67 -4.61
CA GLU A 137 -51.49 41.61 -3.57
C GLU A 137 -51.78 42.99 -2.97
N GLU A 138 -50.76 43.79 -2.72
CA GLU A 138 -50.94 45.18 -2.26
C GLU A 138 -51.67 46.03 -3.29
N ALA A 139 -51.30 45.94 -4.57
CA ALA A 139 -51.99 46.64 -5.65
C ALA A 139 -53.45 46.18 -5.79
N HIS A 140 -53.72 44.89 -5.63
CA HIS A 140 -55.08 44.34 -5.65
C HIS A 140 -55.91 44.85 -4.46
N ARG A 141 -55.33 44.90 -3.25
CA ARG A 141 -55.98 45.46 -2.05
C ARG A 141 -56.33 46.95 -2.17
N GLN A 142 -55.59 47.70 -3.00
CA GLN A 142 -55.91 49.10 -3.28
C GLN A 142 -57.09 49.25 -4.27
N GLN A 143 -57.29 48.28 -5.17
CA GLN A 143 -58.38 48.29 -6.16
C GLN A 143 -59.67 47.68 -5.62
N VAL A 144 -59.56 46.64 -4.80
CA VAL A 144 -60.69 45.90 -4.24
C VAL A 144 -60.83 46.24 -2.76
N GLY A 145 -61.97 46.85 -2.40
CA GLY A 145 -62.30 47.10 -0.99
C GLY A 145 -62.37 45.80 -0.18
N PRO A 146 -62.20 45.86 1.16
CA PRO A 146 -62.14 44.69 2.03
C PRO A 146 -63.38 43.81 1.89
N SER A 147 -63.18 42.50 1.78
CA SER A 147 -64.27 41.52 1.65
C SER A 147 -64.75 41.01 3.01
N VAL A 148 -65.92 40.35 3.03
CA VAL A 148 -66.48 39.76 4.26
C VAL A 148 -65.53 38.74 4.87
N ALA A 149 -64.80 37.98 4.03
CA ALA A 149 -63.82 37.00 4.50
C ALA A 149 -62.63 37.67 5.20
N ASP A 150 -62.24 38.87 4.78
CA ASP A 150 -61.13 39.61 5.38
C ASP A 150 -61.49 40.18 6.76
N VAL A 151 -62.75 40.59 6.95
CA VAL A 151 -63.26 40.99 8.28
C VAL A 151 -63.34 39.79 9.22
N VAL A 152 -63.83 38.64 8.74
CA VAL A 152 -63.95 37.41 9.55
C VAL A 152 -62.59 36.84 9.96
N THR A 153 -61.57 36.96 9.09
CA THR A 153 -60.19 36.53 9.38
C THR A 153 -59.37 37.54 10.18
N GLY A 154 -59.95 38.70 10.51
CA GLY A 154 -59.28 39.77 11.26
C GLY A 154 -58.27 40.59 10.46
N ARG A 155 -58.24 40.46 9.13
CA ARG A 155 -57.40 41.27 8.22
C ARG A 155 -57.97 42.64 7.93
N ALA A 156 -59.27 42.83 8.11
CA ALA A 156 -59.96 44.10 7.99
C ALA A 156 -60.85 44.34 9.21
N GLU A 157 -61.07 45.60 9.57
CA GLU A 157 -61.93 46.03 10.67
C GLU A 157 -63.16 46.78 10.12
N GLY A 158 -64.30 46.66 10.81
CA GLY A 158 -65.58 47.27 10.40
C GLY A 158 -66.55 46.29 9.73
N SER A 159 -67.60 46.82 9.09
CA SER A 159 -68.65 46.02 8.46
C SER A 159 -68.69 46.26 6.95
N VAL A 160 -68.56 45.19 6.16
CA VAL A 160 -68.65 45.25 4.68
C VAL A 160 -70.08 45.59 4.25
N ALA A 161 -71.09 45.13 4.99
CA ALA A 161 -72.50 45.41 4.70
C ALA A 161 -72.87 46.88 4.93
N GLU A 162 -72.18 47.56 5.86
CA GLU A 162 -72.42 48.97 6.21
C GLU A 162 -71.48 49.93 5.46
N GLY A 163 -70.55 49.40 4.64
CA GLY A 163 -69.56 50.20 3.91
C GLY A 163 -68.49 50.85 4.80
N THR A 164 -68.36 50.41 6.05
CA THR A 164 -67.40 50.95 7.05
C THR A 164 -66.11 50.14 7.15
N ALA A 165 -66.00 49.06 6.36
CA ALA A 165 -64.86 48.17 6.39
C ALA A 165 -63.60 48.85 5.83
N HIS A 166 -62.50 48.76 6.58
CA HIS A 166 -61.18 49.24 6.19
C HIS A 166 -60.11 48.20 6.56
N TRP A 167 -59.02 48.17 5.79
CA TRP A 167 -57.90 47.27 6.05
C TRP A 167 -57.26 47.57 7.41
N SER A 168 -57.02 46.55 8.24
CA SER A 168 -56.40 46.78 9.56
C SER A 168 -54.92 47.13 9.37
N GLN A 169 -54.45 48.21 10.00
CA GLN A 169 -53.03 48.61 9.95
C GLN A 169 -52.16 47.78 10.91
N SER A 170 -52.58 46.56 11.25
CA SER A 170 -51.88 45.76 12.22
C SER A 170 -50.54 45.29 11.64
N THR A 171 -49.48 45.99 12.04
CA THR A 171 -48.08 45.60 11.83
C THR A 171 -47.94 44.12 12.18
N PRO A 172 -47.36 43.28 11.30
CA PRO A 172 -47.21 41.87 11.60
C PRO A 172 -46.38 41.77 12.87
N ARG A 173 -47.01 41.30 13.95
CA ARG A 173 -46.31 40.96 15.19
C ARG A 173 -45.39 39.80 14.80
N HIS A 174 -44.13 40.12 14.52
CA HIS A 174 -43.09 39.12 14.32
C HIS A 174 -43.10 38.25 15.57
N LYS A 175 -43.73 37.08 15.46
CA LYS A 175 -43.69 36.08 16.50
C LYS A 175 -42.26 35.57 16.49
N ALA A 176 -41.44 36.17 17.34
CA ALA A 176 -40.14 35.67 17.70
C ALA A 176 -40.37 34.34 18.43
N ASP A 177 -40.57 33.27 17.66
CA ASP A 177 -40.50 31.90 18.15
C ASP A 177 -39.04 31.47 18.09
N GLY A 178 -38.52 30.97 19.22
CA GLY A 178 -37.34 30.10 19.23
C GLY A 178 -36.19 30.56 20.11
N ASP A 179 -36.39 30.52 21.42
CA ASP A 179 -35.32 30.40 22.42
C ASP A 179 -34.52 29.11 22.16
N PRO A 180 -33.21 29.15 21.85
CA PRO A 180 -32.40 27.94 21.73
C PRO A 180 -31.92 27.50 23.12
N ALA A 181 -32.83 26.89 23.90
CA ALA A 181 -32.49 26.31 25.18
C ALA A 181 -32.76 24.79 25.21
N ARG A 182 -31.64 24.05 25.22
CA ARG A 182 -31.41 22.65 25.65
C ARG A 182 -31.46 21.54 24.60
#